data_AF-A0A7S2TI58-F1
#
_entry.id   AF-A0A7S2TI58-F1
#
_cell.length_a   1.000
_cell.length_b   1.000
_cell.length_c   1.000
_cell.angle_alpha   90.00
_cell.angle_beta   90.00
_cell.angle_gamma   90.00
#
_symmetry.space_group_name_H-M   'P 1'
#
loop_
_entity.id
_entity.type
_entity.pdbx_description
1 polymer ?
#
loop_
_entity_poly.entity_id
_entity_poly.type
_entity_poly.pdbx_seq_one_letter_code
_entity_poly.pdbx_strand_id
1 'polypeptide(L)'
;EVLTSKDVHRRYGNPPGVIAEEDELWHRQWRTEREARGEGVTGAYVFRIDADPGRGQLHNLFIDAEDVSKSNWLRFINHSATRANLSAHALADGSPRVCIAVEMEIQEGEELLLNYGRSYS
;
A
#
# COMPACT_ATOMS: atom_id res chain seq x y z
N GLU A 1 -4.67 3.17 5.64
CA GLU A 1 -4.02 4.37 6.24
C GLU A 1 -3.01 4.96 5.25
N VAL A 2 -2.79 6.28 5.23
CA VAL A 2 -1.77 6.91 4.38
C VAL A 2 -0.50 7.16 5.19
N LEU A 3 0.65 6.80 4.65
CA LEU A 3 1.96 6.84 5.28
C LEU A 3 2.98 7.60 4.44
N THR A 4 3.96 8.21 5.10
CA THR A 4 5.18 8.69 4.46
C THR A 4 6.19 7.55 4.30
N SER A 5 7.23 7.75 3.47
CA SER A 5 8.38 6.83 3.41
C SER A 5 9.02 6.59 4.78
N LYS A 6 9.13 7.63 5.62
CA LYS A 6 9.68 7.50 6.98
C LYS A 6 8.82 6.56 7.83
N ASP A 7 7.49 6.69 7.76
CA ASP A 7 6.57 5.83 8.51
C ASP A 7 6.67 4.37 8.05
N VAL A 8 6.77 4.14 6.74
CA VAL A 8 6.96 2.80 6.17
C VAL A 8 8.28 2.18 6.65
N HIS A 9 9.39 2.92 6.60
CA HIS A 9 10.69 2.41 7.04
C HIS A 9 10.70 2.10 8.53
N ARG A 10 10.03 2.94 9.33
CA ARG A 10 9.90 2.73 10.76
C ARG A 10 9.15 1.44 11.11
N ARG A 11 8.13 1.09 10.32
CA ARG A 11 7.27 -0.09 10.51
C ARG A 11 7.82 -1.37 9.87
N TYR A 12 8.39 -1.25 8.68
CA TYR A 12 8.67 -2.39 7.80
C TYR A 12 10.14 -2.47 7.36
N GLY A 13 10.95 -1.44 7.66
CA GLY A 13 12.37 -1.37 7.31
C GLY A 13 12.67 -0.81 5.92
N ASN A 14 13.96 -0.59 5.66
CA ASN A 14 14.50 -0.13 4.37
C ASN A 14 15.97 -0.57 4.17
N PRO A 15 16.31 -1.58 3.34
CA PRO A 15 15.47 -2.55 2.62
C PRO A 15 14.46 -3.29 3.53
N PRO A 16 13.38 -3.89 2.98
CA PRO A 16 12.36 -4.54 3.79
C PRO A 16 12.96 -5.52 4.80
N GLY A 17 12.54 -5.43 6.06
CA GLY A 17 13.01 -6.27 7.16
C GLY A 17 14.18 -5.72 7.98
N VAL A 18 14.88 -4.67 7.52
CA VAL A 18 15.95 -4.02 8.29
C VAL A 18 15.44 -2.73 8.93
N ILE A 19 15.29 -2.74 10.26
CA ILE A 19 14.85 -1.59 11.06
C ILE A 19 16.08 -0.79 11.52
N ALA A 20 16.00 0.53 11.46
CA ALA A 20 17.06 1.40 11.94
C ALA A 20 17.21 1.28 13.48
N GLU A 21 18.44 1.38 13.98
CA GLU A 21 18.75 1.19 15.41
C GLU A 21 17.91 2.12 16.30
N GLU A 22 17.77 3.38 15.87
CA GLU A 22 16.97 4.39 16.56
C GLU A 22 15.48 4.07 16.66
N ASP A 23 14.97 3.17 15.80
CA ASP A 23 13.56 2.80 15.70
C ASP A 23 13.26 1.43 16.31
N GLU A 24 14.25 0.63 16.70
CA GLU A 24 14.05 -0.76 17.16
C GLU A 24 13.11 -0.89 18.36
N LEU A 25 13.22 0.00 19.35
CA LEU A 25 12.37 -0.05 20.54
C LEU A 25 10.91 0.26 20.16
N TRP A 26 10.72 1.30 19.36
CA TRP A 26 9.40 1.69 18.88
C TRP A 26 8.78 0.62 17.99
N HIS A 27 9.55 0.05 17.06
CA HIS A 27 9.12 -1.01 16.16
C HIS A 27 8.66 -2.25 16.92
N ARG A 28 9.39 -2.66 17.96
CA ARG A 28 9.00 -3.77 18.83
C ARG A 28 7.67 -3.51 19.54
N GLN A 29 7.47 -2.30 20.05
CA GLN A 29 6.21 -1.91 20.70
C GLN A 29 5.06 -1.92 19.70
N TRP A 30 5.23 -1.27 18.55
CA TRP A 30 4.25 -1.24 17.46
C TRP A 30 3.86 -2.66 17.00
N ARG A 31 4.84 -3.54 16.80
CA ARG A 31 4.59 -4.94 16.43
C ARG A 31 3.80 -5.68 17.51
N THR A 32 4.18 -5.55 18.78
CA THR A 32 3.50 -6.21 19.90
C THR A 32 2.04 -5.77 20.00
N GLU A 33 1.77 -4.47 19.86
CA GLU A 33 0.41 -3.93 19.87
C GLU A 33 -0.44 -4.45 18.69
N ARG A 34 0.17 -4.60 17.52
CA ARG A 34 -0.46 -5.12 16.30
C ARG A 34 -0.82 -6.59 16.43
N GLU A 35 0.13 -7.41 16.88
CA GLU A 35 -0.06 -8.83 17.11
C GLU A 35 -1.13 -9.09 18.17
N ALA A 36 -1.19 -8.28 19.24
CA ALA A 36 -2.25 -8.35 20.24
C ALA A 36 -3.66 -8.07 19.68
N ARG A 37 -3.76 -7.35 18.55
CA ARG A 37 -5.02 -7.12 17.81
C ARG A 37 -5.25 -8.12 16.67
N GLY A 38 -4.33 -9.07 16.46
CA GLY A 38 -4.38 -9.99 15.32
C GLY A 38 -4.14 -9.33 13.96
N GLU A 39 -3.46 -8.18 13.94
CA GLU A 39 -3.14 -7.43 12.71
C GLU A 39 -1.79 -7.86 12.13
N GLY A 40 -1.67 -7.84 10.80
CA GLY A 40 -0.44 -8.18 10.10
C GLY A 40 0.67 -7.14 10.28
N VAL A 41 1.92 -7.55 10.14
CA VAL A 41 3.11 -6.68 10.26
C VAL A 41 4.11 -6.92 9.12
N THR A 42 3.63 -7.47 8.00
CA THR A 42 4.48 -7.97 6.92
C THR A 42 4.89 -6.87 5.94
N GLY A 43 4.05 -5.85 5.80
CA GLY A 43 4.19 -4.82 4.76
C GLY A 43 3.66 -5.29 3.40
N ALA A 44 3.10 -6.51 3.29
CA ALA A 44 2.61 -7.06 2.02
C ALA A 44 1.44 -6.26 1.44
N TYR A 45 0.69 -5.55 2.30
CA TYR A 45 -0.42 -4.68 1.93
C TYR A 45 -0.04 -3.18 1.89
N VAL A 46 1.25 -2.87 1.71
CA VAL A 46 1.73 -1.49 1.52
C VAL A 46 1.84 -1.19 0.02
N PHE A 47 1.00 -0.29 -0.45
CA PHE A 47 0.96 0.16 -1.84
C PHE A 47 1.62 1.54 -1.98
N ARG A 48 2.57 1.69 -2.89
CA ARG A 48 3.20 2.99 -3.16
C ARG A 48 2.32 3.83 -4.08
N ILE A 49 2.08 5.07 -3.69
CA ILE A 49 1.42 6.06 -4.53
C ILE A 49 2.51 6.76 -5.36
N ASP A 50 2.58 6.45 -6.65
CA ASP A 50 3.41 7.21 -7.58
C ASP A 50 2.64 8.45 -8.05
N ALA A 51 3.33 9.60 -8.07
CA ALA A 51 2.74 10.87 -8.46
C ALA A 51 2.36 10.85 -9.95
N ASP A 52 1.14 11.30 -10.27
CA ASP A 52 0.78 11.71 -11.62
C ASP A 52 1.52 13.03 -11.92
N PRO A 53 2.42 13.07 -12.93
CA PRO A 53 3.17 14.28 -13.29
C PRO A 53 2.28 15.50 -13.57
N GLY A 54 1.00 15.30 -13.92
CA GLY A 54 0.06 16.36 -14.27
C GLY A 54 -0.82 16.90 -13.13
N ARG A 55 -0.81 16.30 -11.92
CA ARG A 55 -1.79 16.61 -10.86
C ARG A 55 -1.19 17.01 -9.50
N GLY A 56 0.07 17.43 -9.49
CA GLY A 56 0.78 17.85 -8.28
C GLY A 56 1.62 16.72 -7.69
N GLN A 57 2.77 17.09 -7.14
CA GLN A 57 3.76 16.14 -6.63
C GLN A 57 3.32 15.51 -5.30
N LEU A 58 2.58 14.41 -5.35
CA LEU A 58 2.50 13.47 -4.23
C LEU A 58 3.62 12.43 -4.35
N HIS A 59 4.87 12.89 -4.21
CA HIS A 59 6.00 11.97 -4.19
C HIS A 59 6.07 11.26 -2.84
N ASN A 60 6.26 9.94 -2.85
CA ASN A 60 6.60 9.11 -1.69
C ASN A 60 5.52 8.97 -0.60
N LEU A 61 4.25 8.95 -1.01
CA LEU A 61 3.16 8.49 -0.15
C LEU A 61 2.91 6.99 -0.35
N PHE A 62 2.45 6.34 0.71
CA PHE A 62 2.14 4.92 0.73
C PHE A 62 0.76 4.72 1.35
N ILE A 63 0.01 3.72 0.87
CA ILE A 63 -1.20 3.25 1.51
C ILE A 63 -0.89 1.95 2.22
N ASP A 64 -1.07 1.93 3.53
CA ASP A 64 -0.99 0.75 4.36
C ASP A 64 -2.39 0.19 4.61
N ALA A 65 -2.66 -1.00 4.08
CA ALA A 65 -3.92 -1.71 4.23
C ALA A 65 -3.82 -2.98 5.10
N GLU A 66 -2.75 -3.14 5.89
CA GLU A 66 -2.59 -4.30 6.79
C GLU A 66 -3.65 -4.32 7.92
N ASP A 67 -3.97 -3.15 8.49
CA ASP A 67 -5.00 -2.99 9.53
C ASP A 67 -6.40 -3.23 8.95
N VAL A 68 -7.09 -4.28 9.39
CA VAL A 68 -8.44 -4.62 8.93
C VAL A 68 -9.45 -3.51 9.27
N SER A 69 -9.30 -2.85 10.42
CA SER A 69 -10.22 -1.78 10.86
C SER A 69 -10.07 -0.48 10.06
N LYS A 70 -8.92 -0.29 9.39
CA LYS A 70 -8.60 0.88 8.57
C LYS A 70 -8.49 0.57 7.08
N SER A 71 -8.91 -0.62 6.64
CA SER A 71 -8.86 -1.06 5.24
C SER A 71 -10.24 -1.50 4.76
N ASN A 72 -10.36 -1.71 3.45
CA ASN A 72 -11.54 -2.27 2.82
C ASN A 72 -11.11 -3.45 1.92
N TRP A 73 -12.07 -4.01 1.20
CA TRP A 73 -11.86 -5.19 0.36
C TRP A 73 -10.82 -4.99 -0.77
N LEU A 74 -10.48 -3.75 -1.14
CA LEU A 74 -9.49 -3.47 -2.19
C LEU A 74 -8.10 -4.04 -1.84
N ARG A 75 -7.81 -4.29 -0.56
CA ARG A 75 -6.56 -4.94 -0.12
C ARG A 75 -6.36 -6.33 -0.71
N PHE A 76 -7.43 -6.98 -1.20
CA PHE A 76 -7.38 -8.33 -1.75
C PHE A 76 -7.25 -8.37 -3.27
N ILE A 77 -7.22 -7.21 -3.94
CA ILE A 77 -6.99 -7.15 -5.40
C ILE A 77 -5.58 -7.63 -5.68
N ASN A 78 -5.45 -8.74 -6.42
CA ASN A 78 -4.17 -9.37 -6.67
C ASN A 78 -3.36 -8.68 -7.76
N HIS A 79 -2.08 -9.07 -7.84
CA HIS A 79 -1.18 -8.61 -8.88
C HIS A 79 -1.30 -9.43 -10.18
N SER A 80 -1.31 -8.75 -11.33
CA SER A 80 -0.91 -9.34 -12.61
C SER A 80 -0.26 -8.32 -13.53
N ALA A 81 0.93 -8.62 -14.05
CA ALA A 81 1.60 -7.75 -15.02
C ALA A 81 1.01 -7.86 -16.43
N THR A 82 0.32 -8.96 -16.75
CA THR A 82 -0.16 -9.28 -18.12
C THR A 82 -1.67 -9.32 -18.24
N ARG A 83 -2.40 -9.44 -17.13
CA ARG A 83 -3.86 -9.55 -17.07
C ARG A 83 -4.52 -8.48 -16.20
N ALA A 84 -3.80 -7.40 -15.87
CA ALA A 84 -4.39 -6.30 -15.12
C ALA A 84 -5.57 -5.71 -15.91
N ASN A 85 -6.75 -5.69 -15.28
CA ASN A 85 -7.97 -5.07 -15.79
C ASN A 85 -8.33 -3.79 -15.00
N LEU A 86 -7.51 -3.46 -13.99
CA LEU A 86 -7.60 -2.26 -13.18
C LEU A 86 -6.33 -1.42 -13.26
N SER A 87 -6.48 -0.13 -13.02
CA SER A 87 -5.39 0.83 -12.78
C SER A 87 -5.59 1.53 -11.43
N ALA A 88 -4.49 1.99 -10.83
CA ALA A 88 -4.50 2.75 -9.59
C ALA A 88 -3.97 4.16 -9.85
N HIS A 89 -4.73 5.17 -9.42
CA HIS A 89 -4.39 6.58 -9.60
C HIS A 89 -4.40 7.33 -8.29
N ALA A 90 -3.35 8.11 -8.06
CA ALA A 90 -3.28 9.06 -6.96
C ALA A 90 -4.18 10.27 -7.22
N LEU A 91 -5.03 10.63 -6.26
CA LEU A 91 -5.71 11.92 -6.25
C LEU A 91 -5.15 12.79 -5.12
N ALA A 92 -4.78 14.03 -5.50
CA ALA A 92 -4.17 15.03 -4.64
C ALA A 92 -5.10 16.22 -4.39
N ASP A 93 -6.37 15.96 -4.08
CA ASP A 93 -7.40 16.99 -3.91
C ASP A 93 -7.57 17.43 -2.44
N GLY A 94 -6.46 17.73 -1.76
CA GLY A 94 -6.44 18.13 -0.35
C GLY A 94 -6.58 16.96 0.65
N SER A 95 -6.92 15.76 0.18
CA SER A 95 -6.86 14.51 0.95
C SER A 95 -6.31 13.40 0.06
N PRO A 96 -5.08 12.89 0.33
CA PRO A 96 -4.46 11.90 -0.54
C PRO A 96 -5.29 10.63 -0.59
N ARG A 97 -5.69 10.25 -1.80
CA ARG A 97 -6.53 9.09 -2.08
C ARG A 97 -5.94 8.28 -3.23
N VAL A 98 -6.19 6.98 -3.24
CA VAL A 98 -5.99 6.15 -4.43
C VAL A 98 -7.36 5.75 -4.96
N CYS A 99 -7.58 6.02 -6.24
CA CYS A 99 -8.72 5.56 -6.98
C CYS A 99 -8.33 4.37 -7.83
N ILE A 100 -9.18 3.34 -7.81
CA ILE A 100 -9.07 2.21 -8.71
C ILE A 100 -10.01 2.47 -9.88
N ALA A 101 -9.46 2.53 -11.09
CA ALA A 101 -10.21 2.69 -12.32
C ALA A 101 -10.20 1.40 -13.13
N VAL A 102 -11.27 1.21 -13.91
CA VAL A 102 -11.43 0.07 -14.80
C VAL A 102 -10.86 0.47 -16.16
N GLU A 103 -9.94 -0.35 -16.68
CA GLU A 103 -9.26 -0.08 -17.97
C GLU A 103 -9.88 -0.86 -19.14
N MET A 104 -10.69 -1.87 -18.84
CA MET A 104 -11.34 -2.73 -19.82
C MET A 104 -12.64 -3.30 -19.28
N GLU A 105 -13.49 -3.86 -20.15
CA GLU A 105 -14.73 -4.51 -19.73
C GLU A 105 -14.42 -5.69 -18.77
N ILE A 106 -15.17 -5.79 -17.68
CA ILE A 106 -15.01 -6.83 -16.64
C ILE A 106 -16.28 -7.68 -16.62
N GLN A 107 -16.13 -8.99 -16.79
CA GLN A 107 -17.25 -9.93 -16.76
C GLN A 107 -17.59 -10.39 -15.34
N GLU A 108 -18.81 -10.87 -15.14
CA GLU A 108 -19.21 -11.47 -13.87
C GLU A 108 -18.32 -12.69 -13.56
N GLY A 109 -17.76 -12.72 -12.34
CA GLY A 109 -16.84 -13.77 -11.90
C GLY A 109 -15.39 -13.59 -12.36
N GLU A 110 -15.08 -12.54 -13.14
CA GLU A 110 -13.71 -12.23 -13.49
C GLU A 110 -12.93 -11.68 -12.28
N GLU A 111 -11.67 -12.13 -12.13
CA GLU A 111 -10.80 -11.65 -11.08
C GLU A 111 -10.34 -10.22 -11.34
N LEU A 112 -10.41 -9.37 -10.31
CA LEU A 112 -9.90 -8.01 -10.33
C LEU A 112 -8.38 -8.01 -10.10
N LEU A 113 -7.63 -7.43 -11.03
CA LEU A 113 -6.17 -7.49 -11.06
C LEU A 113 -5.55 -6.12 -11.30
N LEU A 114 -4.55 -5.76 -10.47
CA LEU A 114 -3.72 -4.58 -10.63
C LEU A 114 -2.31 -4.95 -11.07
N ASN A 115 -1.69 -4.08 -11.87
CA ASN A 115 -0.24 -4.13 -12.02
C ASN A 115 0.39 -3.32 -10.88
N TYR A 116 1.04 -3.98 -9.91
CA TYR A 116 1.69 -3.33 -8.77
C TYR A 116 2.98 -2.59 -9.18
N GLY A 117 3.41 -2.73 -10.43
CA GLY A 117 4.62 -2.11 -10.95
C GLY A 117 5.89 -2.90 -10.64
N ARG A 118 7.04 -2.36 -11.06
CA ARG A 118 8.35 -3.04 -10.99
C ARG A 118 8.89 -3.22 -9.57
N SER A 119 8.27 -2.56 -8.59
CA SER A 119 8.69 -2.57 -7.19
C SER A 119 8.16 -3.77 -6.41
N TYR A 120 7.30 -4.58 -7.03
CA TYR A 120 6.73 -5.78 -6.45
C TYR A 120 7.23 -6.98 -7.25
N SER A 121 8.25 -7.66 -6.72
CA SER A 121 8.91 -8.83 -7.33
C SER A 121 9.15 -9.90 -6.29
#